data_AF-A0AA36J1C4-F1
#
_entry.id   AF-A0AA36J1C4-F1
#
_cell.length_a   1.000
_cell.length_b   1.000
_cell.length_c   1.000
_cell.angle_alpha   90.00
_cell.angle_beta   90.00
_cell.angle_gamma   90.00
#
_symmetry.space_group_name_H-M   'P 1'
#
loop_
_entity.id
_entity.type
_entity.pdbx_description
1 polymer ?
#
loop_
_entity_poly.entity_id
_entity_poly.type
_entity_poly.pdbx_seq_one_letter_code
_entity_poly.pdbx_strand_id
1 'polypeptide(L)'
;MMESQAGSIKLVVKGTFLDLTDLDMAEKFQQLRRVKSESMLHVLLEAEVYTPGKYSDEQEESCRRSSKSSVSTCEETPRAPKKPKQPAPQESQPGRTTVMMRNLPNNYTRQMLLELLDRYGFQGRYDFVYLPHDFERNANLGYAFVNLTNTDAVAAFWKAFDGFGRWMLPTAKVCQVSWSGPHQGLQAHIQRYRNSPVMHKSVPEEYKPVVFRNGHRHPFPSPNRKIKPPPPKAPAAPTR
;
A
#
# COMPACT_ATOMS: atom_id res chain seq x y z
N MET A 1 44.20 11.90 -20.81
CA MET A 1 43.73 11.86 -19.40
C MET A 1 42.30 12.37 -19.40
N MET A 2 41.35 11.63 -18.83
CA MET A 2 39.98 12.07 -18.59
C MET A 2 39.60 11.59 -17.19
N GLU A 3 39.35 12.53 -16.28
CA GLU A 3 39.00 12.23 -14.89
C GLU A 3 37.52 11.85 -14.79
N SER A 4 37.24 10.65 -14.26
CA SER A 4 35.90 10.29 -13.82
C SER A 4 35.63 10.90 -12.45
N GLN A 5 34.87 12.00 -12.39
CA GLN A 5 34.37 12.53 -11.12
C GLN A 5 33.35 11.56 -10.52
N ALA A 6 33.79 10.75 -9.55
CA ALA A 6 32.90 9.95 -8.73
C ALA A 6 32.11 10.87 -7.78
N GLY A 7 30.79 10.94 -7.97
CA GLY A 7 29.90 11.70 -7.08
C GLY A 7 30.01 11.20 -5.63
N SER A 8 30.31 12.11 -4.71
CA SER A 8 30.52 11.77 -3.29
C SER A 8 29.19 11.46 -2.60
N ILE A 9 28.93 10.18 -2.35
CA ILE A 9 27.72 9.72 -1.65
C ILE A 9 27.82 10.10 -0.17
N LYS A 10 27.01 11.06 0.27
CA LYS A 10 26.82 11.37 1.70
C LYS A 10 25.81 10.40 2.32
N LEU A 11 26.32 9.30 2.86
CA LEU A 11 25.57 8.43 3.77
C LEU A 11 25.37 9.14 5.11
N VAL A 12 24.12 9.38 5.51
CA VAL A 12 23.78 9.89 6.84
C VAL A 12 23.13 8.76 7.65
N VAL A 13 23.81 8.32 8.71
CA VAL A 13 23.31 7.30 9.63
C VAL A 13 22.53 7.97 10.76
N LYS A 14 21.23 7.67 10.87
CA LYS A 14 20.38 8.10 11.99
C LYS A 14 19.79 6.87 12.67
N GLY A 15 20.49 6.36 13.69
CA GLY A 15 20.13 5.11 14.34
C GLY A 15 20.33 3.91 13.41
N THR A 16 19.33 3.05 13.31
CA THR A 16 19.36 1.82 12.48
C THR A 16 19.08 2.03 10.99
N PHE A 17 18.95 3.28 10.52
CA PHE A 17 18.63 3.61 9.14
C PHE A 17 19.76 4.35 8.43
N LEU A 18 20.00 3.96 7.17
CA LEU A 18 20.84 4.67 6.20
C LEU A 18 19.94 5.57 5.35
N ASP A 19 20.12 6.88 5.46
CA ASP A 19 19.42 7.85 4.61
C ASP A 19 20.33 8.20 3.41
N LEU A 20 19.81 8.03 2.20
CA LEU A 20 20.51 8.30 0.94
C LEU A 20 19.83 9.48 0.24
N THR A 21 20.30 10.69 0.53
CA THR A 21 19.77 11.92 -0.06
C THR A 21 20.34 12.16 -1.45
N ASP A 22 19.78 11.50 -2.46
CA ASP A 22 20.02 11.87 -3.86
C ASP A 22 18.78 11.63 -4.74
N LEU A 23 18.11 12.72 -5.13
CA LEU A 23 16.85 12.67 -5.88
C LEU A 23 17.02 12.13 -7.31
N ASP A 24 18.20 12.33 -7.90
CA ASP A 24 18.57 11.88 -9.25
C ASP A 24 18.58 10.34 -9.37
N MET A 25 18.96 9.64 -8.30
CA MET A 25 18.90 8.16 -8.27
C MET A 25 17.47 7.63 -8.32
N ALA A 26 16.50 8.32 -7.71
CA ALA A 26 15.10 7.88 -7.74
C ALA A 26 14.53 7.88 -9.17
N GLU A 27 14.90 8.87 -9.99
CA GLU A 27 14.53 8.93 -11.41
C GLU A 27 15.25 7.88 -12.25
N LYS A 28 16.56 7.68 -12.02
CA LYS A 28 17.34 6.60 -12.67
C LYS A 28 16.75 5.21 -12.37
N PHE A 29 16.32 4.93 -11.15
CA PHE A 29 15.63 3.68 -10.80
C PHE A 29 14.22 3.55 -11.43
N GLN A 30 13.52 4.65 -11.71
CA GLN A 30 12.28 4.62 -12.49
C GLN A 30 12.53 4.32 -13.97
N GLN A 31 13.57 4.90 -14.57
CA GLN A 31 13.99 4.60 -15.94
C GLN A 31 14.44 3.14 -16.08
N LEU A 32 15.26 2.62 -15.16
CA LEU A 32 15.68 1.21 -15.12
C LEU A 32 14.49 0.24 -15.00
N ARG A 33 13.41 0.60 -14.27
CA ARG A 33 12.18 -0.20 -14.26
C ARG A 33 11.44 -0.17 -15.59
N ARG A 34 11.37 0.98 -16.28
CA ARG A 34 10.76 1.12 -17.61
C ARG A 34 11.50 0.29 -18.67
N VAL A 35 12.83 0.38 -18.68
CA VAL A 35 13.68 -0.41 -19.59
C VAL A 35 13.55 -1.90 -19.31
N LYS A 36 13.54 -2.34 -18.04
CA LYS A 36 13.32 -3.76 -17.71
C LYS A 36 11.93 -4.27 -18.05
N SER A 37 10.87 -3.46 -17.96
CA SER A 37 9.53 -3.88 -18.37
C SER A 37 9.39 -4.04 -19.89
N GLU A 38 9.96 -3.13 -20.68
CA GLU A 38 9.91 -3.23 -22.15
C GLU A 38 10.90 -4.29 -22.69
N SER A 39 12.08 -4.43 -22.08
CA SER A 39 13.05 -5.48 -22.42
C SER A 39 12.54 -6.89 -22.10
N MET A 40 11.91 -7.12 -20.93
CA MET A 40 11.35 -8.45 -20.62
C MET A 40 10.19 -8.85 -21.53
N LEU A 41 9.41 -7.89 -22.04
CA LEU A 41 8.34 -8.19 -23.00
C LEU A 41 8.88 -8.74 -24.34
N HIS A 42 10.11 -8.40 -24.72
CA HIS A 42 10.75 -8.95 -25.92
C HIS A 42 11.49 -10.29 -25.66
N VAL A 43 11.88 -10.57 -24.42
CA VAL A 43 12.58 -11.83 -24.04
C VAL A 43 11.61 -12.98 -23.75
N LEU A 44 10.36 -12.69 -23.36
CA LEU A 44 9.36 -13.70 -22.99
C LEU A 44 8.56 -14.30 -24.16
N LEU A 45 8.85 -13.93 -25.41
CA LEU A 45 8.13 -14.43 -26.59
C LEU A 45 8.73 -15.71 -27.22
N GLU A 46 9.92 -16.16 -26.81
CA GLU A 46 10.64 -17.29 -27.42
C GLU A 46 11.09 -18.39 -26.42
N ALA A 47 10.61 -18.37 -25.17
CA ALA A 47 10.98 -19.39 -24.17
C ALA A 47 10.00 -20.59 -24.17
N GLU A 48 10.52 -21.78 -24.44
CA GLU A 48 9.76 -23.04 -24.58
C GLU A 48 9.07 -23.51 -23.27
N VAL A 49 8.11 -24.42 -23.43
CA VAL A 49 7.24 -24.94 -22.36
C VAL A 49 8.02 -25.78 -21.36
N TYR A 50 8.24 -25.23 -20.16
CA TYR A 50 8.82 -25.96 -19.03
C TYR A 50 7.87 -27.08 -18.53
N THR A 51 8.36 -28.32 -18.51
CA THR A 51 7.66 -29.49 -17.94
C THR A 51 8.46 -30.08 -16.77
N PRO A 52 7.92 -30.09 -15.53
CA PRO A 52 8.58 -30.72 -14.38
C PRO A 52 8.78 -32.24 -14.57
N GLY A 53 9.98 -32.72 -14.26
CA GLY A 53 10.43 -34.06 -14.63
C GLY A 53 10.01 -35.19 -13.68
N LYS A 54 10.03 -36.41 -14.23
CA LYS A 54 10.04 -37.67 -13.49
C LYS A 54 11.43 -37.90 -12.91
N TYR A 55 11.53 -38.49 -11.72
CA TYR A 55 12.77 -39.08 -11.21
C TYR A 55 12.50 -40.55 -10.92
N SER A 56 13.33 -41.43 -11.48
CA SER A 56 13.22 -42.88 -11.35
C SER A 56 14.10 -43.41 -10.22
N ASP A 57 13.74 -44.60 -9.74
CA ASP A 57 14.30 -45.31 -8.58
C ASP A 57 15.75 -45.81 -8.75
N GLU A 58 16.16 -46.60 -7.74
CA GLU A 58 17.25 -47.58 -7.73
C GLU A 58 18.64 -47.10 -7.27
N GLN A 59 18.80 -47.00 -5.94
CA GLN A 59 19.74 -47.90 -5.26
C GLN A 59 19.36 -48.18 -3.78
N GLU A 60 19.08 -49.46 -3.54
CA GLU A 60 19.04 -50.20 -2.26
C GLU A 60 20.37 -50.06 -1.46
N GLU A 61 20.52 -50.41 -0.18
CA GLU A 61 19.67 -51.01 0.86
C GLU A 61 20.37 -50.77 2.22
N SER A 62 19.62 -50.51 3.31
CA SER A 62 19.96 -50.85 4.72
C SER A 62 19.31 -49.89 5.74
N CYS A 63 18.06 -50.17 6.13
CA CYS A 63 17.78 -50.52 7.52
C CYS A 63 16.41 -51.19 7.65
N ARG A 64 16.30 -52.19 8.54
CA ARG A 64 15.18 -53.14 8.58
C ARG A 64 14.10 -52.75 9.61
N ARG A 65 12.88 -53.26 9.35
CA ARG A 65 11.77 -53.64 10.27
C ARG A 65 10.74 -52.60 10.72
N SER A 66 9.47 -53.01 10.53
CA SER A 66 8.27 -52.75 11.35
C SER A 66 7.66 -51.33 11.30
N SER A 67 6.34 -51.12 11.20
CA SER A 67 5.20 -52.03 11.01
C SER A 67 3.94 -51.29 10.50
N LYS A 68 3.16 -51.96 9.64
CA LYS A 68 1.72 -51.87 9.35
C LYS A 68 0.89 -50.74 10.03
N SER A 69 0.08 -49.99 9.26
CA SER A 69 -1.39 -50.21 9.17
C SER A 69 -2.17 -49.19 8.31
N SER A 70 -3.26 -49.68 7.70
CA SER A 70 -4.51 -48.97 7.30
C SER A 70 -4.48 -47.90 6.19
N VAL A 71 -4.89 -48.36 5.00
CA VAL A 71 -5.46 -47.58 3.87
C VAL A 71 -6.84 -46.99 4.21
N SER A 72 -7.17 -45.83 3.62
CA SER A 72 -8.55 -45.37 3.38
C SER A 72 -8.65 -44.42 2.18
N THR A 73 -9.65 -44.65 1.32
CA THR A 73 -9.90 -44.01 0.02
C THR A 73 -11.38 -44.23 -0.35
N CYS A 74 -12.07 -43.42 -1.18
CA CYS A 74 -11.72 -42.20 -1.92
C CYS A 74 -12.66 -41.03 -1.45
N GLU A 75 -12.87 -39.87 -2.09
CA GLU A 75 -12.40 -39.27 -3.36
C GLU A 75 -12.58 -37.74 -3.33
N GLU A 76 -11.97 -37.00 -4.28
CA GLU A 76 -12.38 -35.63 -4.59
C GLU A 76 -12.28 -35.34 -6.10
N THR A 77 -13.35 -34.78 -6.69
CA THR A 77 -13.45 -34.54 -8.14
C THR A 77 -12.80 -33.21 -8.56
N PRO A 78 -11.95 -33.16 -9.61
CA PRO A 78 -11.27 -31.92 -10.00
C PRO A 78 -12.24 -30.87 -10.58
N ARG A 79 -12.44 -29.76 -9.86
CA ARG A 79 -13.25 -28.63 -10.37
C ARG A 79 -12.39 -27.70 -11.24
N ALA A 80 -12.83 -27.48 -12.48
CA ALA A 80 -12.11 -26.70 -13.48
C ALA A 80 -11.74 -25.25 -13.05
N PRO A 81 -10.60 -24.71 -13.53
CA PRO A 81 -10.11 -23.38 -13.13
C PRO A 81 -11.00 -22.26 -13.68
N LYS A 82 -11.44 -21.37 -12.79
CA LYS A 82 -12.23 -20.18 -13.17
C LYS A 82 -11.30 -19.11 -13.76
N LYS A 83 -11.60 -18.67 -14.99
CA LYS A 83 -10.88 -17.57 -15.67
C LYS A 83 -10.90 -16.28 -14.82
N PRO A 84 -9.82 -15.47 -14.83
CA PRO A 84 -9.77 -14.22 -14.07
C PRO A 84 -10.84 -13.23 -14.57
N LYS A 85 -11.64 -12.69 -13.65
CA LYS A 85 -12.61 -11.64 -13.96
C LYS A 85 -11.88 -10.33 -14.23
N GLN A 86 -12.09 -9.77 -15.42
CA GLN A 86 -11.73 -8.38 -15.70
C GLN A 86 -12.49 -7.44 -14.75
N PRO A 87 -11.90 -6.32 -14.28
CA PRO A 87 -12.59 -5.36 -13.44
C PRO A 87 -13.69 -4.67 -14.25
N ALA A 88 -14.94 -4.79 -13.78
CA ALA A 88 -16.07 -4.10 -14.38
C ALA A 88 -15.90 -2.56 -14.25
N PRO A 89 -16.41 -1.76 -15.21
CA PRO A 89 -16.42 -0.30 -15.08
C PRO A 89 -17.07 0.12 -13.76
N GLN A 90 -16.31 0.78 -12.89
CA GLN A 90 -16.83 1.31 -11.63
C GLN A 90 -17.72 2.52 -11.95
N GLU A 91 -19.03 2.33 -11.93
CA GLU A 91 -20.00 3.41 -12.11
C GLU A 91 -19.72 4.56 -11.12
N SER A 92 -19.66 5.78 -11.65
CA SER A 92 -19.53 7.00 -10.85
C SER A 92 -20.79 7.21 -10.04
N GLN A 93 -20.79 6.78 -8.77
CA GLN A 93 -21.94 7.00 -7.89
C GLN A 93 -22.09 8.50 -7.59
N PRO A 94 -23.21 9.14 -8.00
CA PRO A 94 -23.36 10.58 -7.88
C PRO A 94 -23.31 11.04 -6.42
N GLY A 95 -22.59 12.13 -6.17
CA GLY A 95 -22.44 12.74 -4.84
C GLY A 95 -21.42 12.06 -3.91
N ARG A 96 -20.77 10.95 -4.30
CA ARG A 96 -19.67 10.38 -3.50
C ARG A 96 -18.33 11.06 -3.82
N THR A 97 -17.60 11.42 -2.77
CA THR A 97 -16.35 12.19 -2.85
C THR A 97 -15.19 11.59 -2.05
N THR A 98 -15.44 10.65 -1.11
CA THR A 98 -14.36 9.97 -0.39
C THR A 98 -13.97 8.65 -1.05
N VAL A 99 -12.68 8.51 -1.33
CA VAL A 99 -12.05 7.26 -1.74
C VAL A 99 -11.18 6.68 -0.63
N MET A 100 -11.07 5.36 -0.61
CA MET A 100 -10.13 4.58 0.18
C MET A 100 -9.06 4.03 -0.77
N MET A 101 -7.83 4.50 -0.63
CA MET A 101 -6.66 3.90 -1.26
C MET A 101 -6.24 2.68 -0.43
N ARG A 102 -6.04 1.53 -1.06
CA ARG A 102 -5.59 0.28 -0.42
C ARG A 102 -4.27 -0.18 -1.01
N ASN A 103 -3.60 -1.09 -0.31
CA ASN A 103 -2.28 -1.65 -0.63
C ASN A 103 -1.14 -0.61 -0.62
N LEU A 104 -1.19 0.40 0.25
CA LEU A 104 -0.07 1.32 0.44
C LEU A 104 1.15 0.58 1.02
N PRO A 105 2.39 1.01 0.72
CA PRO A 105 3.58 0.51 1.40
C PRO A 105 3.52 0.90 2.88
N ASN A 106 3.80 -0.03 3.80
CA ASN A 106 3.59 0.20 5.24
C ASN A 106 4.49 1.31 5.83
N ASN A 107 5.57 1.65 5.15
CA ASN A 107 6.53 2.69 5.55
C ASN A 107 6.19 4.06 4.93
N TYR A 108 5.11 4.19 4.15
CA TYR A 108 4.64 5.51 3.72
C TYR A 108 4.23 6.35 4.94
N THR A 109 4.71 7.59 4.97
CA THR A 109 4.21 8.60 5.91
C THR A 109 3.05 9.38 5.29
N ARG A 110 2.30 10.11 6.11
CA ARG A 110 1.26 11.03 5.58
C ARG A 110 1.87 12.10 4.67
N GLN A 111 3.08 12.57 4.98
CA GLN A 111 3.77 13.58 4.18
C GLN A 111 4.07 13.07 2.77
N MET A 112 4.63 11.85 2.65
CA MET A 112 4.87 11.19 1.37
C MET A 112 3.59 10.94 0.58
N LEU A 113 2.47 10.67 1.27
CA LEU A 113 1.17 10.56 0.60
C LEU A 113 0.71 11.91 0.03
N LEU A 114 0.81 13.00 0.79
CA LEU A 114 0.43 14.34 0.31
C LEU A 114 1.29 14.78 -0.88
N GLU A 115 2.61 14.62 -0.78
CA GLU A 115 3.54 14.88 -1.89
C GLU A 115 3.26 14.03 -3.13
N LEU A 116 2.80 12.78 -2.94
CA LEU A 116 2.36 11.93 -4.03
C LEU A 116 1.06 12.47 -4.68
N LEU A 117 0.07 12.87 -3.88
CA LEU A 117 -1.17 13.45 -4.42
C LEU A 117 -0.89 14.75 -5.20
N ASP A 118 -0.10 15.64 -4.63
CA ASP A 118 0.22 16.94 -5.24
C ASP A 118 1.04 16.76 -6.54
N ARG A 119 2.04 15.86 -6.56
CA ARG A 119 2.82 15.50 -7.76
C ARG A 119 1.96 14.98 -8.92
N TYR A 120 0.84 14.33 -8.62
CA TYR A 120 -0.12 13.82 -9.61
C TYR A 120 -1.26 14.81 -9.93
N GLY A 121 -1.14 16.08 -9.54
CA GLY A 121 -2.08 17.15 -9.90
C GLY A 121 -3.33 17.23 -9.02
N PHE A 122 -3.27 16.72 -7.79
CA PHE A 122 -4.38 16.80 -6.83
C PHE A 122 -4.24 17.90 -5.77
N GLN A 123 -3.20 18.75 -5.86
CA GLN A 123 -3.07 19.91 -4.98
C GLN A 123 -4.33 20.79 -5.07
N GLY A 124 -4.96 21.07 -3.93
CA GLY A 124 -6.25 21.79 -3.87
C GLY A 124 -7.49 21.01 -4.32
N ARG A 125 -7.35 19.74 -4.73
CA ARG A 125 -8.45 18.86 -5.16
C ARG A 125 -8.89 17.85 -4.09
N TYR A 126 -8.28 17.89 -2.91
CA TYR A 126 -8.68 17.17 -1.70
C TYR A 126 -8.87 18.14 -0.52
N ASP A 127 -9.77 17.79 0.41
CA ASP A 127 -10.08 18.58 1.62
C ASP A 127 -9.94 17.77 2.92
N PHE A 128 -9.72 16.46 2.84
CA PHE A 128 -9.42 15.58 3.98
C PHE A 128 -8.50 14.44 3.56
N VAL A 129 -7.46 14.18 4.38
CA VAL A 129 -6.58 13.02 4.23
C VAL A 129 -6.32 12.38 5.59
N TYR A 130 -6.40 11.06 5.66
CA TYR A 130 -6.00 10.29 6.84
C TYR A 130 -5.32 8.97 6.45
N LEU A 131 -4.13 8.77 7.02
CA LEU A 131 -3.34 7.54 6.91
C LEU A 131 -3.24 6.89 8.31
N PRO A 132 -4.09 5.91 8.64
CA PRO A 132 -4.02 5.18 9.92
C PRO A 132 -2.66 4.55 10.17
N HIS A 133 -2.15 4.71 11.39
CA HIS A 133 -0.85 4.22 11.81
C HIS A 133 -0.94 3.30 13.03
N ASP A 134 -0.09 2.28 13.04
CA ASP A 134 0.07 1.32 14.12
C ASP A 134 1.33 1.66 14.92
N PHE A 135 1.15 2.33 16.05
CA PHE A 135 2.25 2.86 16.87
C PHE A 135 3.21 1.78 17.40
N GLU A 136 2.73 0.55 17.60
CA GLU A 136 3.56 -0.56 18.08
C GLU A 136 4.45 -1.15 16.98
N ARG A 137 3.92 -1.18 15.75
CA ARG A 137 4.63 -1.71 14.57
C ARG A 137 5.41 -0.62 13.83
N ASN A 138 5.28 0.64 14.26
CA ASN A 138 5.79 1.84 13.59
C ASN A 138 5.50 1.85 12.08
N ALA A 139 4.26 1.47 11.72
CA ALA A 139 3.86 1.18 10.34
C ALA A 139 2.42 1.65 10.07
N ASN A 140 2.16 2.16 8.87
CA ASN A 140 0.78 2.42 8.45
C ASN A 140 0.01 1.10 8.19
N LEU A 141 -1.33 1.16 8.26
CA LEU A 141 -2.20 -0.02 8.10
C LEU A 141 -2.40 -0.47 6.64
N GLY A 142 -1.64 0.07 5.68
CA GLY A 142 -1.72 -0.28 4.26
C GLY A 142 -2.90 0.33 3.51
N TYR A 143 -3.63 1.27 4.12
CA TYR A 143 -4.72 2.01 3.48
C TYR A 143 -4.79 3.46 3.94
N ALA A 144 -5.39 4.33 3.14
CA ALA A 144 -5.64 5.73 3.46
C ALA A 144 -7.03 6.17 2.98
N PHE A 145 -7.60 7.17 3.64
CA PHE A 145 -8.83 7.85 3.21
C PHE A 145 -8.50 9.22 2.65
N VAL A 146 -9.09 9.56 1.51
CA VAL A 146 -8.96 10.88 0.85
C VAL A 146 -10.37 11.34 0.45
N ASN A 147 -10.81 12.50 0.95
CA ASN A 147 -11.99 13.17 0.42
C ASN A 147 -11.59 14.21 -0.63
N LEU A 148 -12.23 14.14 -1.79
CA LEU A 148 -11.98 14.98 -2.93
C LEU A 148 -13.03 16.09 -3.02
N THR A 149 -12.66 17.24 -3.58
CA THR A 149 -13.50 18.45 -3.54
C THR A 149 -14.66 18.42 -4.53
N ASN A 150 -14.57 17.63 -5.60
CA ASN A 150 -15.63 17.47 -6.61
C ASN A 150 -15.57 16.09 -7.30
N THR A 151 -16.63 15.74 -8.04
CA THR A 151 -16.77 14.49 -8.79
C THR A 151 -15.70 14.30 -9.86
N ASP A 152 -15.27 15.39 -10.51
CA ASP A 152 -14.26 15.35 -11.57
C ASP A 152 -12.88 15.01 -11.01
N ALA A 153 -12.60 15.44 -9.77
CA ALA A 153 -11.42 15.00 -9.03
C ALA A 153 -11.50 13.51 -8.71
N VAL A 154 -12.68 12.97 -8.35
CA VAL A 154 -12.85 11.52 -8.09
C VAL A 154 -12.57 10.69 -9.35
N ALA A 155 -13.13 11.07 -10.51
CA ALA A 155 -12.88 10.39 -11.77
C ALA A 155 -11.40 10.43 -12.18
N ALA A 156 -10.76 11.61 -12.07
CA ALA A 156 -9.33 11.76 -12.31
C ALA A 156 -8.47 10.92 -11.33
N PHE A 157 -8.85 10.90 -10.05
CA PHE A 157 -8.13 10.17 -9.01
C PHE A 157 -8.17 8.67 -9.24
N TRP A 158 -9.33 8.12 -9.59
CA TRP A 158 -9.47 6.69 -9.89
C TRP A 158 -8.58 6.29 -11.06
N LYS A 159 -8.60 7.07 -12.14
CA LYS A 159 -7.75 6.86 -13.32
C LYS A 159 -6.24 6.98 -13.02
N ALA A 160 -5.85 7.82 -12.06
CA ALA A 160 -4.46 8.03 -11.69
C ALA A 160 -3.92 6.97 -10.72
N PHE A 161 -4.75 6.51 -9.77
CA PHE A 161 -4.32 5.74 -8.62
C PHE A 161 -4.80 4.28 -8.55
N ASP A 162 -5.84 3.88 -9.29
CA ASP A 162 -6.20 2.45 -9.34
C ASP A 162 -5.20 1.71 -10.24
N GLY A 163 -4.62 0.61 -9.74
CA GLY A 163 -3.49 -0.05 -10.40
C GLY A 163 -2.12 0.65 -10.21
N PHE A 164 -2.02 1.65 -9.32
CA PHE A 164 -0.78 2.42 -9.16
C PHE A 164 0.35 1.66 -8.43
N GLY A 165 1.50 1.50 -9.10
CA GLY A 165 2.72 0.90 -8.53
C GLY A 165 3.96 1.81 -8.47
N ARG A 166 3.85 3.09 -8.87
CA ARG A 166 4.98 4.03 -8.98
C ARG A 166 5.29 4.76 -7.66
N TRP A 167 5.36 3.99 -6.58
CA TRP A 167 5.63 4.51 -5.24
C TRP A 167 7.01 5.16 -5.13
N MET A 168 7.14 6.11 -4.21
CA MET A 168 8.42 6.72 -3.82
C MET A 168 9.37 5.72 -3.16
N LEU A 169 8.82 4.65 -2.55
CA LEU A 169 9.60 3.57 -1.93
C LEU A 169 9.70 2.35 -2.85
N PRO A 170 10.82 1.60 -2.82
CA PRO A 170 10.96 0.36 -3.56
C PRO A 170 10.00 -0.71 -3.02
N THR A 171 8.99 -1.08 -3.82
CA THR A 171 7.99 -2.08 -3.45
C THR A 171 7.24 -2.59 -4.68
N ALA A 172 6.79 -3.84 -4.63
CA ALA A 172 5.97 -4.47 -5.67
C ALA A 172 4.45 -4.31 -5.42
N LYS A 173 4.04 -3.60 -4.36
CA LYS A 173 2.61 -3.37 -4.08
C LYS A 173 1.95 -2.57 -5.21
N VAL A 174 0.69 -2.89 -5.49
CA VAL A 174 -0.14 -2.19 -6.46
C VAL A 174 -1.37 -1.64 -5.74
N CYS A 175 -1.58 -0.32 -5.85
CA CYS A 175 -2.70 0.37 -5.23
C CYS A 175 -4.03 -0.12 -5.79
N GLN A 176 -5.03 -0.22 -4.92
CA GLN A 176 -6.41 -0.40 -5.31
C GLN A 176 -7.26 0.73 -4.74
N VAL A 177 -8.03 1.41 -5.59
CA VAL A 177 -8.97 2.45 -5.18
C VAL A 177 -10.36 1.84 -5.00
N SER A 178 -11.08 2.31 -3.99
CA SER A 178 -12.47 1.91 -3.71
C SER A 178 -13.20 3.04 -3.02
N TRP A 179 -14.54 3.02 -3.05
CA TRP A 179 -15.33 3.96 -2.26
C TRP A 179 -15.05 3.77 -0.76
N SER A 180 -14.88 4.88 -0.04
CA SER A 180 -14.89 4.82 1.43
C SER A 180 -16.25 4.36 1.94
N GLY A 181 -16.25 3.46 2.92
CA GLY A 181 -17.44 2.98 3.62
C GLY A 181 -17.11 2.75 5.10
N PRO A 182 -18.03 3.04 6.04
CA PRO A 182 -19.39 3.57 5.82
C PRO A 182 -19.46 5.11 5.65
N HIS A 183 -18.34 5.83 5.74
CA HIS A 183 -18.32 7.30 5.74
C HIS A 183 -17.99 7.88 4.35
N GLN A 184 -18.73 8.92 3.94
CA GLN A 184 -18.58 9.65 2.68
C GLN A 184 -18.69 11.16 2.92
N GLY A 185 -17.85 11.94 2.24
CA GLY A 185 -17.79 13.40 2.36
C GLY A 185 -17.01 13.90 3.57
N LEU A 186 -16.40 15.08 3.43
CA LEU A 186 -15.63 15.79 4.47
C LEU A 186 -16.32 15.80 5.84
N GLN A 187 -17.60 16.15 5.90
CA GLN A 187 -18.34 16.28 7.17
C GLN A 187 -18.47 14.96 7.94
N ALA A 188 -18.69 13.84 7.24
CA ALA A 188 -18.76 12.53 7.89
C ALA A 188 -17.40 12.14 8.52
N HIS A 189 -16.29 12.46 7.84
CA HIS A 189 -14.95 12.22 8.39
C HIS A 189 -14.59 13.16 9.54
N ILE A 190 -14.98 14.45 9.46
CA ILE A 190 -14.86 15.38 10.60
C ILE A 190 -15.60 14.83 11.81
N GLN A 191 -16.88 14.44 11.65
CA GLN A 191 -17.68 13.87 12.74
C GLN A 191 -17.08 12.57 13.29
N ARG A 192 -16.58 11.69 12.42
CA ARG A 192 -15.93 10.42 12.81
C ARG A 192 -14.68 10.64 13.66
N TYR A 193 -13.83 11.61 13.30
CA TYR A 193 -12.51 11.75 13.92
C TYR A 193 -12.41 12.84 14.99
N ARG A 194 -13.26 13.88 15.00
CA ARG A 194 -13.16 15.02 15.94
C ARG A 194 -13.14 14.65 17.43
N ASN A 195 -13.70 13.50 17.80
CA ASN A 195 -13.73 12.99 19.17
C ASN A 195 -13.03 11.62 19.31
N SER A 196 -12.35 11.16 18.25
CA SER A 196 -11.64 9.88 18.25
C SER A 196 -10.35 9.97 19.08
N PRO A 197 -9.93 8.91 19.78
CA PRO A 197 -8.66 8.89 20.52
C PRO A 197 -7.42 9.28 19.69
N VAL A 198 -7.46 9.12 18.36
CA VAL A 198 -6.38 9.57 17.46
C VAL A 198 -6.15 11.10 17.52
N MET A 199 -7.16 11.88 17.92
CA MET A 199 -7.05 13.33 18.09
C MET A 199 -6.58 13.75 19.49
N HIS A 200 -6.24 12.80 20.38
CA HIS A 200 -5.71 13.10 21.70
C HIS A 200 -4.32 13.77 21.63
N LYS A 201 -4.01 14.63 22.61
CA LYS A 201 -2.74 15.37 22.68
C LYS A 201 -1.47 14.51 22.78
N SER A 202 -1.60 13.24 23.18
CA SER A 202 -0.48 12.28 23.23
C SER A 202 -0.18 11.62 21.88
N VAL A 203 -1.02 11.83 20.86
CA VAL A 203 -0.79 11.32 19.51
C VAL A 203 0.01 12.36 18.73
N PRO A 204 1.18 12.00 18.16
CA PRO A 204 1.95 12.91 17.32
C PRO A 204 1.17 13.42 16.11
N GLU A 205 1.47 14.63 15.67
CA GLU A 205 0.68 15.37 14.69
C GLU A 205 0.77 14.79 13.27
N GLU A 206 1.80 14.02 12.97
CA GLU A 206 2.04 13.25 11.74
C GLU A 206 1.04 12.10 11.53
N TYR A 207 0.44 11.57 12.59
CA TYR A 207 -0.47 10.42 12.55
C TYR A 207 -1.95 10.80 12.59
N LYS A 208 -2.28 12.09 12.77
CA LYS A 208 -3.67 12.56 12.83
C LYS A 208 -4.30 12.69 11.42
N PRO A 209 -5.62 12.56 11.31
CA PRO A 209 -6.38 13.10 10.19
C PRO A 209 -6.10 14.60 9.99
N VAL A 210 -6.00 15.04 8.74
CA VAL A 210 -5.81 16.45 8.37
C VAL A 210 -6.91 16.91 7.42
N VAL A 211 -7.25 18.19 7.51
CA VAL A 211 -8.21 18.85 6.63
C VAL A 211 -7.54 20.00 5.88
N PHE A 212 -8.08 20.35 4.72
CA PHE A 212 -7.56 21.40 3.85
C PHE A 212 -8.69 22.31 3.40
N ARG A 213 -8.34 23.57 3.13
CA ARG A 213 -9.23 24.56 2.54
C ARG A 213 -8.44 25.30 1.46
N ASN A 214 -8.96 25.29 0.23
CA ASN A 214 -8.31 25.90 -0.93
C ASN A 214 -6.84 25.42 -1.13
N GLY A 215 -6.57 24.13 -0.89
CA GLY A 215 -5.23 23.54 -0.98
C GLY A 215 -4.28 23.81 0.20
N HIS A 216 -4.66 24.66 1.16
CA HIS A 216 -3.87 24.91 2.36
C HIS A 216 -4.34 24.06 3.54
N ARG A 217 -3.40 23.52 4.33
CA ARG A 217 -3.71 22.76 5.54
C ARG A 217 -4.44 23.65 6.55
N HIS A 218 -5.59 23.19 7.01
CA HIS A 218 -6.43 23.90 7.97
C HIS A 218 -6.42 23.16 9.32
N PRO A 219 -6.55 23.85 10.47
CA PRO A 219 -6.75 23.19 11.76
C PRO A 219 -7.96 22.25 11.72
N PHE A 220 -7.81 21.05 12.31
CA PHE A 220 -8.92 20.11 12.45
C PHE A 220 -9.96 20.66 13.44
N PRO A 221 -11.28 20.56 13.16
CA PRO A 221 -12.31 21.10 14.05
C PRO A 221 -12.21 20.55 15.48
N SER A 222 -12.28 21.43 16.47
CA SER A 222 -12.06 21.07 17.87
C SER A 222 -13.04 19.99 18.37
N PRO A 223 -12.60 19.13 19.32
CA PRO A 223 -13.49 18.15 19.95
C PRO A 223 -14.67 18.84 20.64
N ASN A 224 -15.86 18.22 20.61
CA ASN A 224 -17.00 18.69 21.43
C ASN A 224 -17.13 17.93 22.76
N ARG A 225 -16.20 17.01 23.05
CA ARG A 225 -16.12 16.22 24.28
C ARG A 225 -14.66 15.99 24.65
N LYS A 226 -14.39 15.72 25.94
CA LYS A 226 -13.05 15.33 26.41
C LYS A 226 -12.63 14.00 25.74
N ILE A 227 -11.52 14.01 25.01
CA ILE A 227 -10.96 12.82 24.36
C ILE A 227 -10.06 12.09 25.36
N LYS A 228 -10.19 10.76 25.45
CA LYS A 228 -9.26 9.89 26.18
C LYS A 228 -8.09 9.49 25.27
N PRO A 229 -6.88 9.24 25.81
CA PRO A 229 -5.78 8.68 25.01
C PRO A 229 -6.20 7.38 24.31
N PRO A 230 -5.56 7.02 23.18
CA PRO A 230 -5.72 5.69 22.59
C PRO A 230 -5.44 4.62 23.65
N PRO A 231 -6.27 3.57 23.75
CA PRO A 231 -5.96 2.46 24.64
C PRO A 231 -4.67 1.77 24.16
N PRO A 232 -3.84 1.25 25.08
CA PRO A 232 -2.84 0.26 24.68
C PRO A 232 -3.56 -0.91 24.04
N LYS A 233 -2.96 -1.50 23.00
CA LYS A 233 -3.53 -2.67 22.33
C LYS A 233 -3.47 -3.84 23.31
N ALA A 234 -4.51 -4.69 23.29
CA ALA A 234 -4.48 -5.91 24.09
C ALA A 234 -3.33 -6.80 23.60
N PRO A 235 -2.59 -7.47 24.51
CA PRO A 235 -1.58 -8.44 24.11
C PRO A 235 -2.21 -9.50 23.22
N ALA A 236 -1.52 -9.90 22.15
CA ALA A 236 -1.99 -10.98 21.31
C ALA A 236 -2.18 -12.23 22.16
N ALA A 237 -3.36 -12.85 22.07
CA ALA A 237 -3.60 -14.12 22.74
C ALA A 237 -2.56 -15.15 22.27
N PRO A 238 -1.98 -15.96 23.16
CA PRO A 238 -0.96 -16.93 22.77
C PRO A 238 -1.56 -17.91 21.75
N THR A 239 -0.90 -18.05 20.60
CA THR A 239 -1.23 -19.08 19.63
C THR A 239 -1.05 -20.44 20.30
N ARG A 240 -2.11 -21.24 20.33
CA ARG A 240 -2.14 -22.58 20.91
C ARG A 240 -1.77 -23.64 19.89
#